data_AF-A0A0A7FYN5-F1
#
_entry.id   AF-A0A0A7FYN5-F1
#
_cell.length_a   1.000
_cell.length_b   1.000
_cell.length_c   1.000
_cell.angle_alpha   90.00
_cell.angle_beta   90.00
_cell.angle_gamma   90.00
#
_symmetry.space_group_name_H-M   'P 1'
#
loop_
_entity.id
_entity.type
_entity.pdbx_description
1 polymer ?
#
loop_
_entity_poly.entity_id
_entity_poly.type
_entity_poly.pdbx_seq_one_letter_code
_entity_poly.pdbx_strand_id
1 'polypeptide(L)'
;MGILKKTIGVLYLFLVSLVSSVLIVLNGTFIYKLSINIFYIVDKTNVPKENLIEDYNRVINYIRNPFINDLSFNNFKMSAEGKFHFYEVKEIIISIEILFIILLILGLVLYLLNKRKVMKFPIDSFKYTFNATIGIFLGLLLAIYVDFNSVFNKFHSIFFNNDYWIFDPDKDPIIKALPEEYFMLCAVIIIVLTIVFTLIFKIIYKKLNNKRGSVKNV
;
A
#
# COMPACT_ATOMS: atom_id res chain seq x y z
N MET A 1 9.22 -30.52 6.37
CA MET A 1 8.52 -29.33 6.92
C MET A 1 7.12 -29.31 6.32
N GLY A 2 6.05 -29.30 7.12
CA GLY A 2 4.69 -29.44 6.60
C GLY A 2 4.28 -28.29 5.66
N ILE A 3 3.46 -28.61 4.65
CA ILE A 3 2.91 -27.67 3.65
C ILE A 3 2.26 -26.45 4.33
N LEU A 4 1.57 -26.68 5.45
CA LEU A 4 0.92 -25.64 6.23
C LEU A 4 1.90 -24.56 6.72
N LYS A 5 3.02 -24.95 7.35
CA LYS A 5 4.02 -24.00 7.87
C LYS A 5 4.58 -23.11 6.76
N LYS A 6 4.86 -23.71 5.61
CA LYS A 6 5.38 -23.00 4.43
C LYS A 6 4.37 -21.99 3.90
N THR A 7 3.10 -22.38 3.81
CA THR A 7 2.00 -21.51 3.34
C THR A 7 1.82 -20.31 4.27
N ILE A 8 1.82 -20.53 5.58
CA ILE A 8 1.78 -19.46 6.59
C ILE A 8 2.97 -18.50 6.41
N GLY A 9 4.19 -19.03 6.23
CA GLY A 9 5.37 -18.21 5.98
C GLY A 9 5.28 -17.39 4.69
N VAL A 10 4.68 -17.96 3.63
CA VAL A 10 4.47 -17.25 2.36
C VAL A 10 3.49 -16.09 2.55
N LEU A 11 2.35 -16.35 3.19
CA LEU A 11 1.33 -15.34 3.48
C LEU A 11 1.88 -14.21 4.35
N TYR A 12 2.60 -14.55 5.43
CA TYR A 12 3.22 -13.56 6.30
C TYR A 12 4.18 -12.63 5.55
N LEU A 13 5.10 -13.19 4.74
CA LEU A 13 6.06 -12.40 3.97
C LEU A 13 5.38 -11.53 2.90
N PHE A 14 4.31 -12.05 2.27
CA PHE A 14 3.51 -11.29 1.33
C PHE A 14 2.83 -10.09 2.01
N LEU A 15 2.14 -10.32 3.12
CA LEU A 15 1.43 -9.28 3.86
C LEU A 15 2.39 -8.20 4.37
N VAL A 16 3.54 -8.58 4.95
CA VAL A 16 4.57 -7.61 5.36
C VAL A 16 5.02 -6.75 4.18
N SER A 17 5.26 -7.36 3.01
CA SER A 17 5.72 -6.63 1.83
C SER A 17 4.66 -5.66 1.30
N LEU A 18 3.41 -6.12 1.22
CA LEU A 18 2.30 -5.32 0.73
C LEU A 18 1.99 -4.15 1.67
N VAL A 19 1.82 -4.42 2.96
CA VAL A 19 1.53 -3.40 3.98
C VAL A 19 2.65 -2.37 4.05
N SER A 20 3.92 -2.81 4.04
CA SER A 20 5.06 -1.89 4.00
C SER A 20 5.03 -0.99 2.75
N SER A 21 4.68 -1.54 1.59
CA SER A 21 4.59 -0.78 0.33
C SER A 21 3.49 0.27 0.37
N VAL A 22 2.31 -0.08 0.89
CA VAL A 22 1.20 0.86 1.10
C VAL A 22 1.63 2.01 2.01
N LEU A 23 2.24 1.69 3.16
CA LEU A 23 2.67 2.73 4.12
C LEU A 23 3.80 3.60 3.56
N ILE A 24 4.73 3.06 2.77
CA ILE A 24 5.76 3.86 2.10
C ILE A 24 5.14 4.86 1.14
N VAL A 25 4.18 4.42 0.30
CA VAL A 25 3.49 5.30 -0.66
C VAL A 25 2.66 6.37 0.06
N LEU A 26 1.92 5.98 1.10
CA LEU A 26 1.13 6.90 1.92
C LEU A 26 2.00 8.01 2.57
N ASN A 27 3.19 7.65 3.05
CA ASN A 27 4.14 8.60 3.65
C ASN A 27 4.93 9.40 2.61
N GLY A 28 4.92 8.97 1.35
CA GLY A 28 5.67 9.56 0.25
C GLY A 28 5.01 10.80 -0.32
N THR A 29 4.89 11.90 0.46
CA THR A 29 4.32 13.18 -0.02
C THR A 29 5.00 13.71 -1.30
N PHE A 30 6.24 13.28 -1.57
CA PHE A 30 6.94 13.55 -2.83
C PHE A 30 6.21 13.01 -4.07
N ILE A 31 5.51 11.86 -3.97
CA ILE A 31 4.74 11.28 -5.09
C ILE A 31 3.67 12.27 -5.53
N TYR A 32 2.94 12.86 -4.57
CA TYR A 32 1.96 13.89 -4.87
C TYR A 32 2.59 15.16 -5.44
N LYS A 33 3.73 15.63 -4.89
CA LYS A 33 4.47 16.80 -5.43
C LYS A 33 4.89 16.64 -6.89
N LEU A 34 5.27 15.43 -7.29
CA LEU A 34 5.55 15.10 -8.69
C LEU A 34 4.26 15.12 -9.51
N SER A 35 3.22 14.48 -8.99
CA SER A 35 1.91 14.33 -9.63
C SER A 35 1.27 15.67 -9.98
N ILE A 36 1.46 16.71 -9.16
CA ILE A 36 0.98 18.07 -9.45
C ILE A 36 1.44 18.56 -10.82
N ASN A 37 2.71 18.33 -11.18
CA ASN A 37 3.24 18.80 -12.47
C ASN A 37 2.96 17.79 -13.59
N ILE A 38 3.04 16.47 -13.31
CA ILE A 38 2.82 15.42 -14.33
C ILE A 38 1.38 15.45 -14.85
N PHE A 39 0.41 15.71 -13.96
CA PHE A 39 -1.02 15.67 -14.29
C PHE A 39 -1.69 17.04 -14.34
N TYR A 40 -0.89 18.12 -14.43
CA TYR A 40 -1.36 19.50 -14.59
C TYR A 40 -2.44 19.90 -13.56
N ILE A 41 -2.22 19.54 -12.28
CA ILE A 41 -3.25 19.68 -11.23
C ILE A 41 -3.54 21.15 -10.93
N VAL A 42 -2.53 22.03 -11.03
CA VAL A 42 -2.73 23.48 -10.88
C VAL A 42 -3.73 23.99 -11.93
N ASP A 43 -3.61 23.56 -13.18
CA ASP A 43 -4.50 23.99 -14.26
C ASP A 43 -5.93 23.44 -14.07
N LYS A 44 -6.06 22.19 -13.59
CA LYS A 44 -7.36 21.55 -13.32
C LYS A 44 -8.11 22.19 -12.14
N THR A 45 -7.40 22.74 -11.17
CA THR A 45 -7.96 23.24 -9.89
C THR A 45 -7.98 24.76 -9.79
N ASN A 46 -7.13 25.46 -10.54
CA ASN A 46 -6.80 26.87 -10.36
C ASN A 46 -6.30 27.21 -8.94
N VAL A 47 -5.69 26.24 -8.26
CA VAL A 47 -5.11 26.37 -6.91
C VAL A 47 -3.58 26.30 -7.00
N PRO A 48 -2.84 27.25 -6.38
CA PRO A 48 -1.37 27.22 -6.37
C PRO A 48 -0.81 25.91 -5.79
N LYS A 49 0.36 25.51 -6.27
CA LYS A 49 1.03 24.25 -5.89
C LYS A 49 1.24 24.13 -4.38
N GLU A 50 1.61 25.22 -3.72
CA GLU A 50 1.87 25.25 -2.28
C GLU A 50 0.59 24.94 -1.48
N ASN A 51 -0.53 25.51 -1.91
CA ASN A 51 -1.85 25.31 -1.33
C ASN A 51 -2.37 23.88 -1.57
N LEU A 52 -2.12 23.32 -2.77
CA LEU A 52 -2.42 21.91 -3.07
C LEU A 52 -1.64 20.96 -2.14
N ILE A 53 -0.36 21.26 -1.88
CA ILE A 53 0.47 20.46 -0.97
C ILE A 53 -0.03 20.60 0.48
N GLU A 54 -0.46 21.80 0.89
CA GLU A 54 -1.04 22.00 2.23
C GLU A 54 -2.30 21.15 2.42
N ASP A 55 -3.27 21.25 1.52
CA ASP A 55 -4.52 20.48 1.62
C ASP A 55 -4.26 18.97 1.51
N TYR A 56 -3.31 18.53 0.67
CA TYR A 56 -2.89 17.13 0.65
C TYR A 56 -2.29 16.66 1.99
N ASN A 57 -1.44 17.49 2.62
CA ASN A 57 -0.90 17.15 3.94
C ASN A 57 -2.00 17.08 5.01
N ARG A 58 -3.08 17.88 4.88
CA ARG A 58 -4.26 17.75 5.75
C ARG A 58 -4.98 16.43 5.56
N VAL A 59 -5.15 15.96 4.31
CA VAL A 59 -5.67 14.60 4.04
C VAL A 59 -4.81 13.56 4.74
N ILE A 60 -3.49 13.57 4.52
CA ILE A 60 -2.57 12.59 5.09
C ILE A 60 -2.57 12.63 6.61
N ASN A 61 -2.59 13.81 7.23
CA ASN A 61 -2.67 13.94 8.68
C ASN A 61 -3.99 13.39 9.22
N TYR A 62 -5.11 13.70 8.57
CA TYR A 62 -6.44 13.23 8.97
C TYR A 62 -6.56 11.70 8.90
N ILE A 63 -6.23 11.09 7.76
CA ILE A 63 -6.44 9.64 7.56
C ILE A 63 -5.51 8.77 8.40
N ARG A 64 -4.44 9.34 8.96
CA ARG A 64 -3.46 8.64 9.79
C ARG A 64 -3.60 8.93 11.28
N ASN A 65 -4.31 10.00 11.65
CA ASN A 65 -4.42 10.40 13.03
C ASN A 65 -5.81 10.02 13.60
N PRO A 66 -5.90 8.98 14.46
CA PRO A 66 -7.17 8.57 15.03
C PRO A 66 -7.87 9.69 15.81
N PHE A 67 -7.12 10.65 16.35
CA PHE A 67 -7.62 11.72 17.21
C PHE A 67 -8.18 12.95 16.46
N ILE A 68 -8.06 13.02 15.13
CA ILE A 68 -8.64 14.11 14.33
C ILE A 68 -10.02 13.68 13.82
N ASN A 69 -11.08 14.34 14.29
CA ASN A 69 -12.45 13.92 13.99
C ASN A 69 -13.02 14.45 12.67
N ASP A 70 -12.55 15.61 12.21
CA ASP A 70 -13.09 16.26 11.01
C ASP A 70 -11.96 16.66 10.04
N LEU A 71 -12.24 16.50 8.75
CA LEU A 71 -11.35 16.91 7.66
C LEU A 71 -11.89 18.21 7.08
N SER A 72 -11.02 19.22 7.01
CA SER A 72 -11.33 20.50 6.37
C SER A 72 -10.16 20.96 5.51
N PHE A 73 -10.50 21.50 4.34
CA PHE A 73 -9.55 22.07 3.39
C PHE A 73 -9.61 23.60 3.43
N ASN A 74 -8.49 24.23 3.09
CA ASN A 74 -8.45 25.67 2.90
C ASN A 74 -8.96 26.08 1.52
N ASN A 75 -8.74 25.23 0.50
CA ASN A 75 -8.97 25.62 -0.90
C ASN A 75 -10.13 24.86 -1.56
N PHE A 76 -10.69 23.85 -0.89
CA PHE A 76 -11.77 23.02 -1.43
C PHE A 76 -12.96 22.95 -0.47
N LYS A 77 -14.16 23.00 -1.04
CA LYS A 77 -15.37 22.59 -0.32
C LYS A 77 -15.47 21.07 -0.34
N MET A 78 -16.25 20.52 0.58
CA MET A 78 -16.51 19.09 0.66
C MET A 78 -17.92 18.86 1.18
N SER A 79 -18.65 17.95 0.53
CA SER A 79 -19.97 17.50 0.90
C SER A 79 -19.93 16.62 2.16
N ALA A 80 -21.10 16.27 2.71
CA ALA A 80 -21.18 15.34 3.84
C ALA A 80 -20.77 13.92 3.40
N GLU A 81 -21.12 13.53 2.18
CA GLU A 81 -20.78 12.29 1.53
C GLU A 81 -19.26 12.19 1.31
N GLY A 82 -18.64 13.24 0.77
CA GLY A 82 -17.18 13.29 0.59
C GLY A 82 -16.42 13.19 1.91
N LYS A 83 -16.90 13.89 2.95
CA LYS A 83 -16.37 13.76 4.32
C LYS A 83 -16.47 12.33 4.84
N PHE A 84 -17.62 11.69 4.65
CA PHE A 84 -17.84 10.31 5.09
C PHE A 84 -16.91 9.34 4.37
N HIS A 85 -16.71 9.51 3.06
CA HIS A 85 -15.76 8.69 2.31
C HIS A 85 -14.33 8.80 2.86
N PHE A 86 -13.84 10.01 3.15
CA PHE A 86 -12.53 10.18 3.79
C PHE A 86 -12.44 9.56 5.18
N TYR A 87 -13.54 9.57 5.94
CA TYR A 87 -13.63 8.85 7.22
C TYR A 87 -13.50 7.33 7.02
N GLU A 88 -14.17 6.74 6.04
CA GLU A 88 -14.01 5.31 5.73
C GLU A 88 -12.57 4.98 5.32
N VAL A 89 -11.94 5.82 4.50
CA VAL A 89 -10.52 5.69 4.14
C VAL A 89 -9.63 5.77 5.38
N LYS A 90 -9.91 6.67 6.32
CA LYS A 90 -9.19 6.78 7.59
C LYS A 90 -9.25 5.47 8.39
N GLU A 91 -10.41 4.86 8.52
CA GLU A 91 -10.57 3.57 9.23
C GLU A 91 -9.74 2.45 8.58
N ILE A 92 -9.70 2.40 7.25
CA ILE A 92 -8.87 1.45 6.50
C ILE A 92 -7.38 1.70 6.75
N ILE A 93 -6.93 2.96 6.66
CA ILE A 93 -5.52 3.31 6.85
C ILE A 93 -5.05 3.02 8.27
N ILE A 94 -5.83 3.36 9.30
CA ILE A 94 -5.53 3.03 10.70
C ILE A 94 -5.46 1.51 10.89
N SER A 95 -6.39 0.75 10.29
CA SER A 95 -6.38 -0.71 10.34
C SER A 95 -5.12 -1.30 9.70
N ILE A 96 -4.63 -0.71 8.59
CA ILE A 96 -3.37 -1.10 7.94
C ILE A 96 -2.17 -0.79 8.83
N GLU A 97 -2.13 0.36 9.50
CA GLU A 97 -1.06 0.72 10.45
C GLU A 97 -1.03 -0.22 11.66
N ILE A 98 -2.20 -0.56 12.24
CA ILE A 98 -2.30 -1.55 13.32
C ILE A 98 -1.82 -2.93 12.85
N LEU A 99 -2.26 -3.38 11.66
CA LEU A 99 -1.81 -4.64 11.07
C LEU A 99 -0.29 -4.65 10.88
N PHE A 100 0.30 -3.54 10.44
CA PHE A 100 1.75 -3.43 10.30
C PHE A 100 2.48 -3.67 11.62
N ILE A 101 2.04 -3.04 12.71
CA ILE A 101 2.61 -3.21 14.05
C ILE A 101 2.48 -4.68 14.49
N ILE A 102 1.32 -5.31 14.30
CA ILE A 102 1.11 -6.73 14.61
C ILE A 102 2.08 -7.62 13.84
N LEU A 103 2.25 -7.36 12.54
CA LEU A 103 3.18 -8.11 11.70
C LEU A 103 4.64 -7.93 12.15
N LEU A 104 5.06 -6.73 12.57
CA LEU A 104 6.39 -6.49 13.12
C LEU A 104 6.63 -7.25 14.43
N ILE A 105 5.67 -7.21 15.37
CA ILE A 105 5.75 -7.95 16.63
C ILE A 105 5.83 -9.45 16.35
N LEU A 106 4.97 -9.96 15.45
CA LEU A 106 5.00 -11.36 15.03
C LEU A 106 6.36 -11.72 14.43
N GLY A 107 6.93 -10.87 13.57
CA GLY A 107 8.26 -11.04 13.01
C GLY A 107 9.35 -11.15 14.06
N LEU A 108 9.32 -10.27 15.07
CA LEU A 108 10.25 -10.31 16.20
C LEU A 108 10.11 -11.61 17.01
N VAL A 109 8.88 -12.02 17.33
CA VAL A 109 8.62 -13.28 18.05
C VAL A 109 9.14 -14.48 17.25
N LEU A 110 8.83 -14.56 15.96
CA LEU A 110 9.31 -15.63 15.08
C LEU A 110 10.84 -15.67 15.00
N TYR A 111 11.49 -14.52 14.93
CA TYR A 111 12.95 -14.41 14.97
C TYR A 111 13.54 -14.93 16.29
N LEU A 112 12.99 -14.51 17.43
CA LEU A 112 13.46 -14.93 18.76
C LEU A 112 13.28 -16.44 18.98
N LEU A 113 12.12 -17.00 18.60
CA LEU A 113 11.85 -18.44 18.70
C LEU A 113 12.78 -19.25 17.78
N ASN A 114 13.10 -18.75 16.59
CA ASN A 114 14.07 -19.36 15.70
C ASN A 114 15.50 -19.32 16.28
N LYS A 115 15.91 -18.19 16.88
CA LYS A 115 17.22 -18.04 17.54
C LYS A 115 17.37 -18.96 18.75
N ARG A 116 16.31 -19.11 19.56
CA ARG A 116 16.26 -20.04 20.70
C ARG A 116 16.09 -21.52 20.29
N LYS A 117 16.06 -21.82 18.97
CA LYS A 117 15.86 -23.17 18.42
C LYS A 117 14.53 -23.84 18.83
N VAL A 118 13.56 -23.06 19.33
CA VAL A 118 12.21 -23.54 19.71
C VAL A 118 11.39 -23.89 18.47
N MET A 119 11.57 -23.13 17.39
CA MET A 119 11.00 -23.44 16.08
C MET A 119 12.03 -23.17 14.98
N LYS A 120 11.78 -23.66 13.77
CA LYS A 120 12.54 -23.27 12.57
C LYS A 120 11.62 -22.54 11.62
N PHE A 121 11.96 -21.30 11.28
CA PHE A 121 11.21 -20.56 10.26
C PHE A 121 11.37 -21.25 8.89
N PRO A 122 10.29 -21.40 8.10
CA PRO A 122 10.36 -22.04 6.79
C PRO A 122 11.07 -21.16 5.77
N ILE A 123 12.40 -21.22 5.74
CA ILE A 123 13.22 -20.36 4.86
C ILE A 123 12.87 -20.52 3.38
N ASP A 124 12.38 -21.70 2.97
CA ASP A 124 11.89 -21.93 1.62
C ASP A 124 10.74 -20.98 1.24
N SER A 125 9.92 -20.53 2.20
CA SER A 125 8.84 -19.57 1.96
C SER A 125 9.33 -18.31 1.26
N PHE A 126 10.57 -17.86 1.50
CA PHE A 126 11.17 -16.71 0.82
C PHE A 126 11.18 -16.86 -0.71
N LYS A 127 11.46 -18.07 -1.23
CA LYS A 127 11.44 -18.36 -2.66
C LYS A 127 10.00 -18.36 -3.21
N TYR A 128 9.08 -18.97 -2.48
CA TYR A 128 7.70 -19.16 -2.95
C TYR A 128 6.87 -17.87 -2.86
N THR A 129 7.16 -16.99 -1.90
CA THR A 129 6.50 -15.67 -1.82
C THR A 129 6.71 -14.88 -3.10
N PHE A 130 7.95 -14.73 -3.59
CA PHE A 130 8.19 -14.02 -4.85
C PHE A 130 7.41 -14.63 -6.03
N ASN A 131 7.42 -15.95 -6.16
CA ASN A 131 6.73 -16.61 -7.27
C ASN A 131 5.21 -16.44 -7.19
N ALA A 132 4.62 -16.43 -5.98
CA ALA A 132 3.20 -16.16 -5.79
C ALA A 132 2.85 -14.69 -6.08
N THR A 133 3.67 -13.76 -5.58
CA THR A 133 3.47 -12.32 -5.77
C THR A 133 3.55 -11.92 -7.24
N ILE A 134 4.59 -12.37 -7.96
CA ILE A 134 4.83 -11.92 -9.33
C ILE A 134 3.68 -12.31 -10.28
N GLY A 135 3.11 -13.51 -10.13
CA GLY A 135 2.01 -13.97 -10.97
C GLY A 135 0.75 -13.11 -10.81
N ILE A 136 0.34 -12.86 -9.56
CA ILE A 136 -0.84 -12.06 -9.24
C ILE A 136 -0.64 -10.62 -9.70
N PHE A 137 0.52 -10.04 -9.41
CA PHE A 137 0.76 -8.61 -9.63
C PHE A 137 1.07 -8.26 -11.09
N LEU A 138 1.63 -9.18 -11.88
CA LEU A 138 1.71 -8.98 -13.34
C LEU A 138 0.31 -8.95 -13.97
N GLY A 139 -0.60 -9.82 -13.53
CA GLY A 139 -2.00 -9.79 -13.98
C GLY A 139 -2.70 -8.49 -13.59
N LEU A 140 -2.49 -8.01 -12.37
CA LEU A 140 -3.05 -6.74 -11.91
C LEU A 140 -2.47 -5.53 -12.68
N LEU A 141 -1.17 -5.52 -12.98
CA LEU A 141 -0.57 -4.47 -13.81
C LEU A 141 -1.15 -4.46 -15.23
N LEU A 142 -1.40 -5.64 -15.81
CA LEU A 142 -2.07 -5.74 -17.11
C LEU A 142 -3.50 -5.20 -17.04
N ALA A 143 -4.26 -5.53 -15.99
CA ALA A 143 -5.61 -5.00 -15.80
C ALA A 143 -5.62 -3.47 -15.66
N ILE A 144 -4.70 -2.91 -14.86
CA ILE A 144 -4.50 -1.46 -14.71
C ILE A 144 -4.16 -0.81 -16.06
N TYR A 145 -3.30 -1.45 -16.86
CA TYR A 145 -2.91 -0.94 -18.18
C TYR A 145 -4.07 -0.95 -19.19
N VAL A 146 -4.94 -1.95 -19.13
CA VAL A 146 -6.08 -2.09 -20.05
C VAL A 146 -7.21 -1.13 -19.69
N ASP A 147 -7.61 -1.09 -18.41
CA ASP A 147 -8.72 -0.24 -17.93
C ASP A 147 -8.58 0.03 -16.43
N PHE A 148 -7.85 1.10 -16.09
CA PHE A 148 -7.70 1.51 -14.71
C PHE A 148 -9.01 1.93 -14.06
N ASN A 149 -9.94 2.53 -14.80
CA ASN A 149 -11.21 3.00 -14.25
C ASN A 149 -12.06 1.83 -13.75
N SER A 150 -12.18 0.76 -14.54
CA SER A 150 -12.83 -0.46 -14.09
C SER A 150 -12.16 -1.09 -12.87
N VAL A 151 -10.81 -1.10 -12.83
CA VAL A 151 -10.06 -1.61 -11.67
C VAL A 151 -10.31 -0.74 -10.43
N PHE A 152 -10.30 0.59 -10.58
CA PHE A 152 -10.55 1.57 -9.53
C PHE A 152 -11.95 1.42 -8.95
N ASN A 153 -12.98 1.39 -9.80
CA ASN A 153 -14.37 1.20 -9.38
C ASN A 153 -14.56 -0.16 -8.71
N LYS A 154 -13.96 -1.23 -9.26
CA LYS A 154 -14.06 -2.56 -8.64
C LYS A 154 -13.40 -2.60 -7.29
N PHE A 155 -12.22 -2.00 -7.15
CA PHE A 155 -11.55 -1.85 -5.85
C PHE A 155 -12.45 -1.13 -4.84
N HIS A 156 -13.01 0.03 -5.20
CA HIS A 156 -13.88 0.79 -4.30
C HIS A 156 -15.13 -0.01 -3.90
N SER A 157 -15.78 -0.71 -4.83
CA SER A 157 -16.94 -1.56 -4.52
C SER A 157 -16.65 -2.74 -3.57
N ILE A 158 -15.38 -3.12 -3.40
CA ILE A 158 -14.98 -4.17 -2.44
C ILE A 158 -14.86 -3.58 -1.02
N PHE A 159 -14.44 -2.32 -0.90
CA PHE A 159 -14.17 -1.67 0.40
C PHE A 159 -15.33 -0.81 0.90
N PHE A 160 -16.18 -0.31 0.00
CA PHE A 160 -17.25 0.63 0.32
C PHE A 160 -18.61 0.05 -0.12
N ASN A 161 -19.61 0.14 0.75
CA ASN A 161 -21.00 -0.30 0.51
C ASN A 161 -21.93 0.89 0.14
N ASN A 162 -21.35 1.92 -0.46
CA ASN A 162 -22.05 3.14 -0.86
C ASN A 162 -21.32 3.73 -2.08
N ASP A 163 -21.91 4.75 -2.69
CA ASP A 163 -21.35 5.43 -3.86
C ASP A 163 -20.68 6.77 -3.50
N TYR A 164 -20.43 7.06 -2.21
CA TYR A 164 -19.88 8.34 -1.77
C TYR A 164 -18.44 8.58 -2.21
N TRP A 165 -17.73 7.54 -2.65
CA TRP A 165 -16.42 7.64 -3.29
C TRP A 165 -16.50 8.18 -4.73
N ILE A 166 -17.69 8.26 -5.32
CA ILE A 166 -17.94 8.90 -6.63
C ILE A 166 -18.20 10.39 -6.40
N PHE A 167 -17.14 11.18 -6.43
CA PHE A 167 -17.22 12.62 -6.17
C PHE A 167 -17.83 13.39 -7.33
N ASP A 168 -18.78 14.27 -7.02
CA ASP A 168 -19.27 15.31 -7.92
C ASP A 168 -18.30 16.48 -7.89
N PRO A 169 -17.64 16.86 -9.01
CA PRO A 169 -16.64 17.92 -9.02
C PRO A 169 -17.15 19.32 -8.63
N ASP A 170 -18.47 19.54 -8.62
CA ASP A 170 -19.08 20.80 -8.18
C ASP A 170 -19.32 20.83 -6.66
N LYS A 171 -19.60 19.67 -6.06
CA LYS A 171 -19.78 19.53 -4.59
C LYS A 171 -18.47 19.24 -3.86
N ASP A 172 -17.63 18.42 -4.48
CA ASP A 172 -16.39 17.86 -3.98
C ASP A 172 -15.22 18.15 -4.95
N PRO A 173 -14.86 19.43 -5.18
CA PRO A 173 -13.82 19.82 -6.13
C PRO A 173 -12.42 19.25 -5.81
N ILE A 174 -12.23 18.70 -4.61
CA ILE A 174 -11.02 17.98 -4.21
C ILE A 174 -10.68 16.81 -5.17
N ILE A 175 -11.66 16.23 -5.88
CA ILE A 175 -11.39 15.20 -6.90
C ILE A 175 -10.49 15.71 -8.04
N LYS A 176 -10.54 17.01 -8.32
CA LYS A 176 -9.66 17.64 -9.32
C LYS A 176 -8.21 17.73 -8.83
N ALA A 177 -8.01 17.78 -7.51
CA ALA A 177 -6.70 17.78 -6.86
C ALA A 177 -6.15 16.36 -6.63
N LEU A 178 -7.02 15.35 -6.54
CA LEU A 178 -6.68 13.93 -6.42
C LEU A 178 -7.22 13.17 -7.64
N PRO A 179 -6.69 13.44 -8.84
CA PRO A 179 -7.25 12.85 -10.05
C PRO A 179 -6.93 11.35 -10.13
N GLU A 180 -7.70 10.62 -10.94
CA GLU A 180 -7.57 9.16 -11.07
C GLU A 180 -6.14 8.71 -11.40
N GLU A 181 -5.40 9.47 -12.22
CA GLU A 181 -4.03 9.16 -12.62
C GLU A 181 -3.05 9.18 -11.43
N TYR A 182 -3.33 9.99 -10.40
CA TYR A 182 -2.56 9.97 -9.15
C TYR A 182 -2.74 8.63 -8.41
N PHE A 183 -3.97 8.14 -8.33
CA PHE A 183 -4.25 6.84 -7.71
C PHE A 183 -3.65 5.68 -8.53
N MET A 184 -3.65 5.78 -9.86
CA MET A 184 -2.98 4.81 -10.73
C MET A 184 -1.48 4.76 -10.43
N LEU A 185 -0.82 5.93 -10.34
CA LEU A 185 0.60 6.02 -10.01
C LEU A 185 0.90 5.37 -8.65
N CYS A 186 0.09 5.68 -7.62
CA CYS A 186 0.21 5.07 -6.30
C CYS A 186 0.05 3.54 -6.35
N ALA A 187 -0.96 3.03 -7.06
CA ALA A 187 -1.21 1.60 -7.20
C ALA A 187 -0.03 0.88 -7.87
N VAL A 188 0.52 1.45 -8.96
CA VAL A 188 1.69 0.91 -9.66
C VAL A 188 2.92 0.89 -8.75
N ILE A 189 3.19 1.97 -8.00
CA ILE A 189 4.33 2.03 -7.08
C ILE A 189 4.19 0.98 -5.97
N ILE A 190 2.99 0.80 -5.39
CA ILE A 190 2.74 -0.23 -4.36
C ILE A 190 3.04 -1.62 -4.91
N ILE A 191 2.58 -1.93 -6.12
CA ILE A 191 2.85 -3.21 -6.79
C ILE A 191 4.35 -3.43 -6.98
N VAL A 192 5.05 -2.43 -7.54
CA VAL A 192 6.49 -2.50 -7.80
C VAL A 192 7.28 -2.70 -6.52
N LEU A 193 7.00 -1.92 -5.47
CA LEU A 193 7.67 -2.06 -4.16
C LEU A 193 7.45 -3.45 -3.55
N THR A 194 6.22 -3.99 -3.65
CA THR A 194 5.92 -5.32 -3.14
C THR A 194 6.71 -6.41 -3.89
N ILE A 195 6.82 -6.29 -5.22
CA ILE A 195 7.65 -7.19 -6.03
C ILE A 195 9.13 -7.06 -5.62
N VAL A 196 9.63 -5.85 -5.40
CA VAL A 196 11.02 -5.60 -4.96
C VAL A 196 11.29 -6.24 -3.61
N PHE A 197 10.43 -6.06 -2.60
CA PHE A 197 10.61 -6.69 -1.29
C PHE A 197 10.63 -8.21 -1.38
N THR A 198 9.71 -8.80 -2.14
CA THR A 198 9.66 -10.26 -2.30
C THR A 198 10.85 -10.79 -3.10
N LEU A 199 11.40 -10.00 -4.04
CA LEU A 199 12.64 -10.32 -4.75
C LEU A 199 13.84 -10.32 -3.81
N ILE A 200 13.92 -9.34 -2.90
CA ILE A 200 14.96 -9.29 -1.85
C ILE A 200 14.91 -10.57 -1.01
N PHE A 201 13.73 -11.05 -0.61
CA PHE A 201 13.60 -12.34 0.08
C PHE A 201 14.16 -13.49 -0.75
N LYS A 202 13.82 -13.57 -2.04
CA LYS A 202 14.35 -14.62 -2.94
C LYS A 202 15.88 -14.55 -3.06
N ILE A 203 16.48 -13.36 -3.08
CA ILE A 203 17.94 -13.17 -3.10
C ILE A 203 18.57 -13.63 -1.77
N ILE A 204 17.98 -13.25 -0.64
CA ILE A 204 18.42 -13.69 0.70
C ILE A 204 18.38 -15.22 0.80
N TYR A 205 17.31 -15.85 0.33
CA TYR A 205 17.19 -17.30 0.27
C TYR A 205 18.34 -17.96 -0.49
N LYS A 206 18.65 -17.47 -1.70
CA LYS A 206 19.77 -18.00 -2.51
C LYS A 206 21.10 -17.89 -1.76
N LYS A 207 21.38 -16.74 -1.12
CA LYS A 207 22.62 -16.53 -0.34
C LYS A 207 22.72 -17.50 0.86
N LEU A 208 21.62 -17.69 1.59
CA LEU A 208 21.59 -18.60 2.74
C LEU A 208 21.76 -20.07 2.34
N ASN A 209 21.21 -20.48 1.20
CA ASN A 209 21.32 -21.86 0.73
C ASN A 209 22.72 -22.17 0.16
N ASN A 210 23.34 -21.23 -0.56
CA ASN A 210 24.70 -21.39 -1.09
C ASN A 210 25.73 -21.57 0.06
N LYS A 211 25.61 -20.81 1.15
CA LYS A 211 26.47 -20.97 2.35
C LYS A 211 26.29 -22.34 3.03
N ARG A 212 25.10 -22.93 3.00
CA ARG A 212 24.88 -24.29 3.54
C ARG A 212 25.48 -25.37 2.66
N GLY A 213 25.53 -25.16 1.35
CA GLY A 213 26.20 -26.07 0.41
C GLY A 213 27.72 -26.07 0.57
N SER A 214 28.34 -24.90 0.76
CA SER A 214 29.80 -24.80 0.94
C SER A 214 30.30 -25.41 2.25
N VAL A 215 29.53 -25.31 3.34
CA VAL A 215 29.91 -25.89 4.66
C VAL A 215 29.76 -27.41 4.70
N LYS A 216 28.98 -28.02 3.79
CA LYS A 216 28.86 -29.48 3.70
C LYS A 216 29.96 -30.15 2.86
N ASN A 217 30.76 -29.36 2.15
CA ASN A 217 31.81 -29.84 1.24
C ASN A 217 33.22 -29.62 1.80
N VAL A 218 33.34 -29.38 3.11
CA VAL A 218 34.59 -29.29 3.89
C VAL A 218 34.46 -30.25 5.07
#